data_AF-A0A943R0B8-F1
#
_entry.id   AF-A0A943R0B8-F1
#
_cell.length_a   1.000
_cell.length_b   1.000
_cell.length_c   1.000
_cell.angle_alpha   90.00
_cell.angle_beta   90.00
_cell.angle_gamma   90.00
#
_symmetry.space_group_name_H-M   'P 1'
#
loop_
_entity.id
_entity.type
_entity.pdbx_description
1 polymer ?
#
loop_
_entity_poly.entity_id
_entity_poly.type
_entity_poly.pdbx_seq_one_letter_code
_entity_poly.pdbx_strand_id
1 'polypeptide(L)'
;MTLILTIYCAVTAALAFALMAAAGIGEAARRRREQWGNAVRGEYLRLVLLALAEGDTDGASGRFPGIGRVGARHALAEVLSRLAASTYGLDNRPLRRIVRENGLESYLLRRIRRTRGYRRAYYLLLLSRLPLEAQTDAAVARYTASRNPYVSFYALMTRLAFDPTMALRLVGEFARPFTVYEVSEVMATLRRGVLPVAYEPLLDSSDRNLRIVGLNIVRQFGIEEAERQLLGIVRNGPQELAREAVYTLCALHRPLARREVADFVRGMNAADRKALLRSMAREGYSARAVGALSPEPERAYYRSLVDSYKCRIVCC
;
A
#
# COMPACT_ATOMS: atom_id res chain seq x y z
N MET A 1 34.37 6.13 -57.73
CA MET A 1 34.36 6.42 -56.27
C MET A 1 33.13 7.23 -55.86
N THR A 2 32.75 8.28 -56.60
CA THR A 2 31.58 9.13 -56.34
C THR A 2 30.23 8.39 -56.36
N LEU A 3 30.03 7.47 -57.32
CA LEU A 3 28.75 6.75 -57.49
C LEU A 3 28.46 5.73 -56.38
N ILE A 4 29.49 5.14 -55.77
CA ILE A 4 29.35 4.22 -54.64
C ILE A 4 28.98 5.00 -53.38
N LEU A 5 29.58 6.18 -53.19
CA LEU A 5 29.30 7.05 -52.05
C LEU A 5 27.88 7.61 -52.08
N THR A 6 27.38 7.99 -53.26
CA THR A 6 26.00 8.48 -53.43
C THR A 6 24.96 7.39 -53.18
N ILE A 7 25.21 6.17 -53.66
CA ILE A 7 24.34 5.02 -53.36
C ILE A 7 24.33 4.72 -51.86
N TYR A 8 25.49 4.72 -51.20
CA TYR A 8 25.59 4.48 -49.77
C TYR A 8 24.85 5.55 -48.94
N CYS A 9 25.01 6.83 -49.28
CA CYS A 9 24.29 7.92 -48.64
C CYS A 9 22.77 7.83 -48.86
N ALA A 10 22.32 7.44 -50.06
CA ALA A 10 20.90 7.27 -50.35
C ALA A 10 20.28 6.11 -49.56
N VAL A 11 20.98 4.97 -49.47
CA VAL A 11 20.53 3.80 -48.72
C VAL A 11 20.47 4.09 -47.22
N THR A 12 21.49 4.74 -46.67
CA THR A 12 21.52 5.11 -45.23
C THR A 12 20.45 6.13 -44.87
N ALA A 13 20.20 7.13 -45.72
CA ALA A 13 19.11 8.08 -45.53
C ALA A 13 17.72 7.40 -45.58
N ALA A 14 17.52 6.47 -46.52
CA ALA A 14 16.27 5.70 -46.60
C ALA A 14 16.05 4.81 -45.36
N LEU A 15 17.09 4.17 -44.86
CA LEU A 15 17.05 3.35 -43.63
C LEU A 15 16.74 4.21 -42.40
N ALA A 16 17.39 5.37 -42.26
CA ALA A 16 17.12 6.30 -41.17
C ALA A 16 15.68 6.83 -41.21
N PHE A 17 15.17 7.17 -42.40
CA PHE A 17 13.78 7.60 -42.58
C PHE A 17 12.78 6.48 -42.21
N ALA A 18 13.04 5.25 -42.64
CA ALA A 18 12.18 4.10 -42.32
C ALA A 18 12.13 3.83 -40.81
N LEU A 19 13.26 3.93 -40.10
CA LEU A 19 13.33 3.77 -38.65
C LEU A 19 12.58 4.90 -37.92
N MET A 20 12.74 6.14 -38.36
CA MET A 20 12.02 7.29 -37.80
C MET A 20 10.50 7.19 -38.03
N ALA A 21 10.07 6.76 -39.22
CA ALA A 21 8.68 6.50 -39.53
C ALA A 21 8.10 5.37 -38.67
N ALA A 22 8.84 4.26 -38.50
CA ALA A 22 8.42 3.15 -37.64
C ALA A 22 8.31 3.57 -36.16
N ALA A 23 9.26 4.36 -35.66
CA ALA A 23 9.20 4.94 -34.31
C ALA A 23 8.01 5.89 -34.14
N GLY A 24 7.77 6.78 -35.11
CA GLY A 24 6.63 7.70 -35.13
C GLY A 24 5.28 6.99 -35.15
N ILE A 25 5.14 5.94 -35.97
CA ILE A 25 3.94 5.08 -35.99
C ILE A 25 3.79 4.34 -34.65
N GLY A 26 4.89 3.85 -34.08
CA GLY A 26 4.90 3.18 -32.78
C GLY A 26 4.44 4.09 -31.65
N GLU A 27 4.93 5.33 -31.62
CA GLU A 27 4.52 6.36 -30.66
C GLU A 27 3.07 6.79 -30.85
N ALA A 28 2.64 7.03 -32.09
CA ALA A 28 1.25 7.37 -32.39
C ALA A 28 0.30 6.24 -31.97
N ALA A 29 0.65 4.98 -32.25
CA ALA A 29 -0.10 3.82 -31.80
C ALA A 29 -0.09 3.67 -30.28
N ARG A 30 1.02 4.00 -29.61
CA ARG A 30 1.11 4.02 -28.14
C ARG A 30 0.21 5.11 -27.55
N ARG A 31 0.29 6.35 -28.04
CA ARG A 31 -0.57 7.46 -27.62
C ARG A 31 -2.04 7.17 -27.84
N ARG A 32 -2.42 6.62 -29.00
CA ARG A 32 -3.81 6.20 -29.27
C ARG A 32 -4.28 5.11 -28.29
N ARG A 33 -3.42 4.14 -27.96
CA ARG A 33 -3.74 3.09 -26.96
C ARG A 33 -3.89 3.67 -25.55
N GLU A 34 -3.05 4.62 -25.17
CA GLU A 34 -3.10 5.30 -23.88
C GLU A 34 -4.35 6.18 -23.78
N GLN A 35 -4.66 6.98 -24.81
CA GLN A 35 -5.87 7.79 -24.92
C GLN A 35 -7.13 6.93 -24.85
N TRP A 36 -7.18 5.85 -25.64
CA TRP A 36 -8.29 4.90 -25.60
C TRP A 36 -8.41 4.26 -24.21
N GLY A 37 -7.30 3.83 -23.62
CA GLY A 37 -7.29 3.27 -22.27
C GLY A 37 -7.82 4.24 -21.22
N ASN A 38 -7.45 5.52 -21.30
CA ASN A 38 -7.93 6.55 -20.38
C ASN A 38 -9.42 6.87 -20.59
N ALA A 39 -9.87 6.97 -21.84
CA ALA A 39 -11.28 7.17 -22.16
C ALA A 39 -12.14 6.01 -21.65
N VAL A 40 -11.70 4.76 -21.88
CA VAL A 40 -12.39 3.56 -21.38
C VAL A 40 -12.43 3.52 -19.85
N ARG A 41 -11.33 3.84 -19.16
CA ARG A 41 -11.31 3.92 -17.69
C ARG A 41 -12.26 4.99 -17.15
N GLY A 42 -12.30 6.16 -17.79
CA GLY A 42 -13.22 7.24 -17.42
C GLY A 42 -14.68 6.82 -17.55
N GLU A 43 -15.04 6.21 -18.68
CA GLU A 43 -16.39 5.71 -18.92
C GLU A 43 -16.75 4.58 -17.94
N TYR A 44 -15.84 3.64 -17.70
CA TYR A 44 -16.08 2.55 -16.75
C TYR A 44 -16.21 3.06 -15.32
N LEU A 45 -15.42 4.06 -14.91
CA LEU A 45 -15.59 4.70 -13.61
C LEU A 45 -16.98 5.33 -13.48
N ARG A 46 -17.44 6.06 -14.50
CA ARG A 46 -18.78 6.64 -14.52
C ARG A 46 -19.87 5.58 -14.36
N LEU A 47 -19.78 4.48 -15.12
CA LEU A 47 -20.74 3.37 -15.03
C LEU A 47 -20.71 2.67 -13.67
N VAL A 48 -19.53 2.47 -13.08
CA VAL A 48 -19.40 1.91 -11.73
C VAL A 48 -20.03 2.83 -10.69
N LEU A 49 -19.81 4.14 -10.78
CA LEU A 49 -20.39 5.12 -9.85
C LEU A 49 -21.92 5.18 -9.98
N LEU A 50 -22.46 5.09 -11.20
CA LEU A 50 -23.91 4.98 -11.42
C LEU A 50 -24.48 3.71 -10.79
N ALA A 51 -23.83 2.56 -11.01
CA ALA A 51 -24.25 1.29 -10.41
C ALA A 51 -24.20 1.32 -8.87
N LEU A 52 -23.25 2.07 -8.28
CA LEU A 52 -23.19 2.27 -6.84
C LEU A 52 -24.28 3.21 -6.31
N ALA A 53 -24.64 4.25 -7.09
CA ALA A 53 -25.69 5.20 -6.73
C ALA A 53 -27.10 4.58 -6.82
N GLU A 54 -27.33 3.71 -7.80
CA GLU A 54 -28.60 3.03 -8.03
C GLU A 54 -28.83 1.81 -7.10
N GLY A 55 -27.81 1.39 -6.36
CA GLY A 55 -27.89 0.25 -5.43
C GLY A 55 -28.14 -1.09 -6.12
N ASP A 56 -28.81 -2.02 -5.43
CA ASP A 56 -29.10 -3.37 -5.92
C ASP A 56 -30.34 -3.43 -6.85
N THR A 57 -30.47 -2.44 -7.73
CA THR A 57 -31.50 -2.44 -8.77
C THR A 57 -30.97 -3.20 -9.99
N ASP A 58 -31.83 -4.04 -10.58
CA ASP A 58 -31.43 -5.00 -11.60
C ASP A 58 -30.96 -4.40 -12.94
N GLY A 59 -31.04 -3.07 -13.10
CA GLY A 59 -30.86 -2.38 -14.37
C GLY A 59 -29.45 -1.87 -14.72
N ALA A 60 -28.63 -1.43 -13.75
CA ALA A 60 -27.43 -0.63 -14.08
C ALA A 60 -26.09 -1.38 -14.10
N SER A 61 -26.00 -2.58 -13.54
CA SER A 61 -24.71 -3.14 -13.10
C SER A 61 -24.05 -4.15 -14.06
N GLY A 62 -24.47 -4.24 -15.32
CA GLY A 62 -24.07 -5.40 -16.16
C GLY A 62 -23.39 -5.15 -17.50
N ARG A 63 -23.50 -3.97 -18.13
CA ARG A 63 -23.03 -3.79 -19.52
C ARG A 63 -21.96 -2.72 -19.63
N PHE A 64 -20.71 -3.18 -19.58
CA PHE A 64 -19.54 -2.36 -19.88
C PHE A 64 -19.28 -2.35 -21.39
N PRO A 65 -19.36 -1.20 -22.08
CA PRO A 65 -19.15 -1.13 -23.51
C PRO A 65 -17.79 -1.71 -23.93
N GLY A 66 -17.81 -2.64 -24.88
CA GLY A 66 -16.58 -3.22 -25.42
C GLY A 66 -15.80 -4.10 -24.44
N ILE A 67 -16.42 -4.65 -23.39
CA ILE A 67 -15.73 -5.51 -22.40
C ILE A 67 -15.00 -6.73 -23.00
N GLY A 68 -15.46 -7.20 -24.17
CA GLY A 68 -14.81 -8.27 -24.93
C GLY A 68 -13.50 -7.85 -25.60
N ARG A 69 -13.23 -6.55 -25.76
CA ARG A 69 -12.01 -6.04 -26.40
C ARG A 69 -10.78 -6.30 -25.54
N VAL A 70 -9.63 -6.44 -26.20
CA VAL A 70 -8.33 -6.61 -25.52
C VAL A 70 -8.09 -5.41 -24.60
N GLY A 71 -7.81 -5.70 -23.33
CA GLY A 71 -7.52 -4.68 -22.32
C GLY A 71 -8.74 -4.10 -21.59
N ALA A 72 -9.96 -4.32 -22.08
CA ALA A 72 -11.16 -3.76 -21.43
C ALA A 72 -11.38 -4.31 -20.02
N ARG A 73 -11.35 -5.65 -19.84
CA ARG A 73 -11.41 -6.28 -18.50
C ARG A 73 -10.28 -5.83 -17.57
N HIS A 74 -9.11 -5.52 -18.14
CA HIS A 74 -8.00 -4.98 -17.37
C HIS A 74 -8.30 -3.57 -16.87
N ALA A 75 -8.78 -2.70 -17.75
CA ALA A 75 -9.18 -1.34 -17.40
C ALA A 75 -10.29 -1.33 -16.34
N LEU A 76 -11.29 -2.22 -16.47
CA LEU A 76 -12.35 -2.35 -15.46
C LEU A 76 -11.79 -2.82 -14.10
N ALA A 77 -10.91 -3.82 -14.09
CA ALA A 77 -10.27 -4.27 -12.85
C ALA A 77 -9.41 -3.15 -12.21
N GLU A 78 -8.73 -2.33 -13.00
CA GLU A 78 -8.00 -1.16 -12.50
C GLU A 78 -8.93 -0.11 -11.89
N VAL A 79 -10.05 0.19 -12.53
CA VAL A 79 -11.07 1.13 -12.01
C VAL A 79 -11.61 0.65 -10.68
N LEU A 80 -12.08 -0.60 -10.61
CA LEU A 80 -12.62 -1.17 -9.37
C LEU A 80 -11.57 -1.23 -8.26
N SER A 81 -10.35 -1.65 -8.58
CA SER A 81 -9.26 -1.73 -7.60
C SER A 81 -8.85 -0.36 -7.06
N ARG A 82 -8.83 0.66 -7.91
CA ARG A 82 -8.55 2.05 -7.49
C ARG A 82 -9.68 2.59 -6.62
N LEU A 83 -10.92 2.40 -7.03
CA LEU A 83 -12.10 2.83 -6.27
C LEU A 83 -12.13 2.16 -4.89
N ALA A 84 -11.94 0.84 -4.84
CA ALA A 84 -11.87 0.10 -3.58
C ALA A 84 -10.66 0.47 -2.70
N ALA A 85 -9.60 1.04 -3.28
CA ALA A 85 -8.46 1.55 -2.52
C ALA A 85 -8.67 2.99 -2.00
N SER A 86 -9.47 3.80 -2.69
CA SER A 86 -9.69 5.22 -2.35
C SER A 86 -10.94 5.49 -1.51
N THR A 87 -11.90 4.56 -1.47
CA THR A 87 -13.22 4.82 -0.90
C THR A 87 -13.50 3.93 0.32
N TYR A 88 -13.76 4.57 1.46
CA TYR A 88 -14.12 3.92 2.73
C TYR A 88 -15.63 3.60 2.76
N GLY A 89 -16.02 2.45 3.34
CA GLY A 89 -17.42 2.08 3.52
C GLY A 89 -18.17 1.77 2.22
N LEU A 90 -17.45 1.47 1.14
CA LEU A 90 -18.03 1.15 -0.17
C LEU A 90 -18.89 -0.12 -0.08
N ASP A 91 -20.14 -0.06 -0.57
CA ASP A 91 -20.98 -1.25 -0.65
C ASP A 91 -20.37 -2.26 -1.63
N ASN A 92 -20.03 -3.43 -1.11
CA ASN A 92 -19.43 -4.50 -1.88
C ASN A 92 -20.45 -5.27 -2.74
N ARG A 93 -21.77 -5.13 -2.52
CA ARG A 93 -22.78 -5.89 -3.26
C ARG A 93 -22.79 -5.52 -4.76
N PRO A 94 -22.89 -4.25 -5.17
CA PRO A 94 -22.85 -3.89 -6.59
C PRO A 94 -21.49 -4.23 -7.23
N LEU A 95 -20.40 -4.04 -6.48
CA LEU A 95 -19.06 -4.39 -6.96
C LEU A 95 -18.91 -5.88 -7.21
N ARG A 96 -19.41 -6.73 -6.30
CA ARG A 96 -19.39 -8.19 -6.43
C ARG A 96 -20.17 -8.63 -7.67
N ARG A 97 -21.33 -8.03 -7.90
CA ARG A 97 -22.13 -8.25 -9.12
C ARG A 97 -21.33 -7.90 -10.38
N ILE A 98 -20.72 -6.71 -10.44
CA ILE A 98 -19.90 -6.27 -11.58
C ILE A 98 -18.72 -7.23 -11.82
N VAL A 99 -18.00 -7.64 -10.76
CA VAL A 99 -16.86 -8.57 -10.85
C VAL A 99 -17.28 -9.91 -11.44
N ARG A 100 -18.41 -10.45 -10.97
CA ARG A 100 -18.99 -11.73 -11.40
C ARG A 100 -19.45 -11.68 -12.85
N GLU A 101 -20.31 -10.73 -13.21
CA GLU A 101 -20.92 -10.62 -14.55
C GLU A 101 -19.89 -10.36 -15.65
N ASN A 102 -18.80 -9.66 -15.33
CA ASN A 102 -17.73 -9.38 -16.29
C ASN A 102 -16.59 -10.42 -16.29
N GLY A 103 -16.70 -11.45 -15.43
CA GLY A 103 -15.73 -12.54 -15.33
C GLY A 103 -14.32 -12.08 -14.95
N LEU A 104 -14.21 -11.05 -14.10
CA LEU A 104 -12.95 -10.40 -13.78
C LEU A 104 -12.02 -11.28 -12.95
N GLU A 105 -12.56 -12.02 -11.98
CA GLU A 105 -11.79 -12.96 -11.16
C GLU A 105 -11.12 -14.04 -12.03
N SER A 106 -11.90 -14.74 -12.85
CA SER A 106 -11.40 -15.72 -13.82
C SER A 106 -10.40 -15.13 -14.82
N TYR A 107 -10.61 -13.88 -15.26
CA TYR A 107 -9.67 -13.16 -16.09
C TYR A 107 -8.32 -12.94 -15.37
N LEU A 108 -8.35 -12.38 -14.16
CA LEU A 108 -7.15 -12.09 -13.37
C LEU A 108 -6.39 -13.36 -12.99
N LEU A 109 -7.07 -14.41 -12.53
CA LEU A 109 -6.44 -15.70 -12.21
C LEU A 109 -5.75 -16.33 -13.44
N ARG A 110 -6.34 -16.22 -14.64
CA ARG A 110 -5.66 -16.63 -15.89
C ARG A 110 -4.40 -15.80 -16.17
N ARG A 111 -4.42 -14.49 -15.91
CA ARG A 111 -3.26 -13.61 -16.11
C ARG A 111 -2.16 -13.88 -15.07
N ILE A 112 -2.51 -14.09 -13.81
CA ILE A 112 -1.58 -14.43 -12.72
C ILE A 112 -0.80 -15.71 -13.08
N ARG A 113 -1.49 -16.75 -13.56
CA ARG A 113 -0.86 -18.02 -13.99
C ARG A 113 0.12 -17.83 -15.14
N ARG A 114 -0.18 -16.97 -16.11
CA ARG A 114 0.61 -16.76 -17.33
C ARG A 114 1.72 -15.71 -17.20
N THR A 115 1.70 -14.88 -16.16
CA THR A 115 2.69 -13.81 -15.95
C THR A 115 3.70 -14.18 -14.89
N ARG A 116 4.81 -13.42 -14.80
CA ARG A 116 5.89 -13.58 -13.81
C ARG A 116 6.30 -12.21 -13.26
N GLY A 117 7.03 -12.22 -12.14
CA GLY A 117 7.61 -11.02 -11.52
C GLY A 117 6.57 -9.93 -11.22
N TYR A 118 6.93 -8.67 -11.50
CA TYR A 118 6.10 -7.50 -11.22
C TYR A 118 4.75 -7.51 -11.90
N ARG A 119 4.63 -8.06 -13.12
CA ARG A 119 3.33 -8.18 -13.80
C ARG A 119 2.38 -9.11 -13.04
N ARG A 120 2.90 -10.19 -12.47
CA ARG A 120 2.11 -11.09 -11.62
C ARG A 120 1.71 -10.40 -10.33
N ALA A 121 2.64 -9.72 -9.68
CA ALA A 121 2.37 -8.95 -8.47
C ALA A 121 1.27 -7.90 -8.71
N TYR A 122 1.31 -7.22 -9.86
CA TYR A 122 0.28 -6.25 -10.24
C TYR A 122 -1.11 -6.87 -10.36
N TYR A 123 -1.23 -8.04 -11.01
CA TYR A 123 -2.53 -8.72 -11.09
C TYR A 123 -3.02 -9.24 -9.73
N LEU A 124 -2.13 -9.67 -8.84
CA LEU A 124 -2.48 -10.03 -7.45
C LEU A 124 -2.93 -8.80 -6.64
N LEU A 125 -2.25 -7.65 -6.82
CA LEU A 125 -2.66 -6.37 -6.24
C LEU A 125 -4.10 -6.02 -6.67
N LEU A 126 -4.38 -6.06 -7.98
CA LEU A 126 -5.72 -5.79 -8.48
C LEU A 126 -6.73 -6.73 -7.83
N LEU A 127 -6.44 -8.03 -7.81
CA LEU A 127 -7.29 -9.07 -7.23
C LEU A 127 -7.54 -8.86 -5.73
N SER A 128 -6.52 -8.48 -4.96
CA SER A 128 -6.61 -8.24 -3.50
C SER A 128 -7.55 -7.10 -3.09
N ARG A 129 -8.03 -6.31 -4.06
CA ARG A 129 -8.90 -5.15 -3.82
C ARG A 129 -10.30 -5.35 -4.40
N LEU A 130 -10.57 -6.50 -5.00
CA LEU A 130 -11.90 -6.83 -5.51
C LEU A 130 -12.69 -7.64 -4.48
N PRO A 131 -14.03 -7.58 -4.46
CA PRO A 131 -14.85 -8.54 -3.73
C PRO A 131 -14.79 -9.91 -4.44
N LEU A 132 -14.11 -10.87 -3.81
CA LEU A 132 -13.79 -12.19 -4.38
C LEU A 132 -14.84 -13.26 -4.05
N GLU A 133 -14.91 -14.31 -4.87
CA GLU A 133 -15.68 -15.54 -4.63
C GLU A 133 -14.80 -16.68 -4.05
N ALA A 134 -15.46 -17.74 -3.57
CA ALA A 134 -14.91 -18.84 -2.76
C ALA A 134 -13.65 -19.53 -3.30
N GLN A 135 -13.40 -19.49 -4.61
CA GLN A 135 -12.36 -20.31 -5.26
C GLN A 135 -11.00 -19.62 -5.32
N THR A 136 -10.89 -18.34 -4.93
CA THR A 136 -9.64 -17.59 -5.09
C THR A 136 -8.52 -18.04 -4.13
N ASP A 137 -8.82 -18.40 -2.88
CA ASP A 137 -7.80 -18.72 -1.86
C ASP A 137 -6.83 -19.81 -2.33
N ALA A 138 -7.38 -20.97 -2.71
CA ALA A 138 -6.59 -22.11 -3.18
C ALA A 138 -5.76 -21.78 -4.44
N ALA A 139 -6.30 -20.94 -5.34
CA ALA A 139 -5.63 -20.57 -6.57
C ALA A 139 -4.36 -19.74 -6.33
N VAL A 140 -4.38 -18.89 -5.29
CA VAL A 140 -3.30 -17.95 -4.97
C VAL A 140 -2.39 -18.40 -3.83
N ALA A 141 -2.80 -19.38 -3.02
CA ALA A 141 -2.06 -19.87 -1.85
C ALA A 141 -0.57 -20.15 -2.15
N ARG A 142 -0.26 -20.85 -3.25
CA ARG A 142 1.13 -21.16 -3.66
C ARG A 142 2.02 -19.94 -3.87
N TYR A 143 1.44 -18.77 -4.13
CA TYR A 143 2.21 -17.55 -4.40
C TYR A 143 2.70 -16.86 -3.13
N THR A 144 2.16 -17.18 -1.95
CA THR A 144 2.70 -16.67 -0.67
C THR A 144 4.13 -17.12 -0.43
N ALA A 145 4.51 -18.30 -0.93
CA ALA A 145 5.88 -18.82 -0.90
C ALA A 145 6.78 -18.30 -2.04
N SER A 146 6.34 -17.31 -2.82
CA SER A 146 7.13 -16.78 -3.93
C SER A 146 8.39 -16.05 -3.42
N ARG A 147 9.52 -16.26 -4.09
CA ARG A 147 10.77 -15.50 -3.87
C ARG A 147 10.63 -14.01 -4.21
N ASN A 148 9.66 -13.61 -5.04
CA ASN A 148 9.42 -12.20 -5.31
C ASN A 148 8.57 -11.60 -4.17
N PRO A 149 9.08 -10.59 -3.44
CA PRO A 149 8.43 -10.07 -2.24
C PRO A 149 7.05 -9.46 -2.52
N TYR A 150 6.85 -8.82 -3.66
CA TYR A 150 5.55 -8.26 -4.04
C TYR A 150 4.54 -9.34 -4.43
N VAL A 151 5.00 -10.42 -5.07
CA VAL A 151 4.13 -11.55 -5.40
C VAL A 151 3.68 -12.25 -4.13
N SER A 152 4.59 -12.51 -3.19
CA SER A 152 4.23 -13.14 -1.91
C SER A 152 3.32 -12.27 -1.06
N PHE A 153 3.61 -10.97 -0.97
CA PHE A 153 2.79 -10.04 -0.22
C PHE A 153 1.40 -9.86 -0.82
N TYR A 154 1.27 -9.62 -2.14
CA TYR A 154 -0.07 -9.45 -2.72
C TYR A 154 -0.86 -10.75 -2.78
N ALA A 155 -0.20 -11.91 -2.83
CA ALA A 155 -0.88 -13.18 -2.60
C ALA A 155 -1.47 -13.25 -1.18
N LEU A 156 -0.70 -12.89 -0.14
CA LEU A 156 -1.20 -12.77 1.22
C LEU A 156 -2.40 -11.81 1.29
N MET A 157 -2.27 -10.59 0.74
CA MET A 157 -3.36 -9.61 0.74
C MET A 157 -4.62 -10.11 0.02
N THR A 158 -4.49 -10.87 -1.07
CA THR A 158 -5.63 -11.52 -1.72
C THR A 158 -6.32 -12.52 -0.80
N ARG A 159 -5.56 -13.33 -0.06
CA ARG A 159 -6.13 -14.29 0.90
C ARG A 159 -6.84 -13.58 2.06
N LEU A 160 -6.25 -12.51 2.58
CA LEU A 160 -6.86 -11.67 3.63
C LEU A 160 -8.16 -11.01 3.15
N ALA A 161 -8.21 -10.54 1.91
CA ALA A 161 -9.41 -9.94 1.33
C ALA A 161 -10.52 -10.98 1.10
N PHE A 162 -10.15 -12.25 0.91
CA PHE A 162 -11.09 -13.35 0.77
C PHE A 162 -11.70 -13.75 2.12
N ASP A 163 -10.85 -14.07 3.10
CA ASP A 163 -11.29 -14.45 4.44
C ASP A 163 -10.50 -13.67 5.51
N PRO A 164 -11.06 -12.55 5.99
CA PRO A 164 -10.47 -11.75 7.06
C PRO A 164 -10.27 -12.49 8.37
N THR A 165 -11.05 -13.55 8.65
CA THR A 165 -10.95 -14.30 9.92
C THR A 165 -9.62 -15.02 10.04
N MET A 166 -8.98 -15.32 8.91
CA MET A 166 -7.67 -15.97 8.85
C MET A 166 -6.51 -15.00 9.05
N ALA A 167 -6.76 -13.70 9.30
CA ALA A 167 -5.73 -12.67 9.30
C ALA A 167 -4.59 -12.93 10.28
N LEU A 168 -4.91 -13.30 11.53
CA LEU A 168 -3.89 -13.61 12.54
C LEU A 168 -2.97 -14.74 12.07
N ARG A 169 -3.57 -15.82 11.56
CA ARG A 169 -2.84 -16.99 11.08
C ARG A 169 -1.97 -16.64 9.88
N LEU A 170 -2.55 -16.00 8.86
CA LEU A 170 -1.86 -15.71 7.60
C LEU A 170 -0.75 -14.67 7.74
N VAL A 171 -0.93 -13.66 8.60
CA VAL A 171 0.11 -12.67 8.91
C VAL A 171 1.23 -13.30 9.75
N GLY A 172 0.88 -14.13 10.74
CA GLY A 172 1.87 -14.82 11.58
C GLY A 172 2.67 -15.90 10.85
N GLU A 173 2.07 -16.60 9.89
CA GLU A 173 2.76 -17.59 9.03
C GLU A 173 3.59 -16.95 7.91
N PHE A 174 3.53 -15.61 7.74
CA PHE A 174 4.25 -14.95 6.66
C PHE A 174 5.75 -14.94 6.93
N ALA A 175 6.50 -15.64 6.09
CA ALA A 175 7.89 -16.04 6.34
C ALA A 175 8.90 -14.92 6.59
N ARG A 176 8.61 -13.66 6.20
CA ARG A 176 9.55 -12.54 6.33
C ARG A 176 8.93 -11.36 7.07
N PRO A 177 9.77 -10.51 7.66
CA PRO A 177 9.38 -9.18 8.11
C PRO A 177 8.60 -8.39 7.05
N PHE A 178 7.48 -7.80 7.46
CA PHE A 178 6.86 -6.74 6.67
C PHE A 178 7.76 -5.51 6.60
N THR A 179 7.78 -4.93 5.40
CA THR A 179 8.34 -3.59 5.17
C THR A 179 7.35 -2.52 5.62
N VAL A 180 7.82 -1.29 5.79
CA VAL A 180 6.97 -0.13 6.13
C VAL A 180 5.83 0.05 5.12
N TYR A 181 6.10 -0.16 3.84
CA TYR A 181 5.09 -0.10 2.78
C TYR A 181 4.00 -1.16 2.96
N GLU A 182 4.39 -2.39 3.28
CA GLU A 182 3.44 -3.50 3.44
C GLU A 182 2.57 -3.34 4.67
N VAL A 183 3.15 -2.85 5.77
CA VAL A 183 2.38 -2.45 6.95
C VAL A 183 1.37 -1.37 6.56
N SER A 184 1.76 -0.37 5.76
CA SER A 184 0.83 0.68 5.32
C SER A 184 -0.32 0.17 4.45
N GLU A 185 -0.09 -0.85 3.60
CA GLU A 185 -1.14 -1.50 2.80
C GLU A 185 -2.08 -2.35 3.67
N VAL A 186 -1.55 -3.06 4.68
CA VAL A 186 -2.37 -3.76 5.68
C VAL A 186 -3.23 -2.75 6.45
N MET A 187 -2.64 -1.65 6.91
CA MET A 187 -3.37 -0.56 7.59
C MET A 187 -4.43 0.09 6.70
N ALA A 188 -4.16 0.29 5.41
CA ALA A 188 -5.17 0.79 4.48
C ALA A 188 -6.35 -0.18 4.31
N THR A 189 -6.11 -1.49 4.45
CA THR A 189 -7.14 -2.53 4.41
C THR A 189 -7.96 -2.56 5.70
N LEU A 190 -7.30 -2.41 6.86
CA LEU A 190 -7.96 -2.22 8.16
C LEU A 190 -8.90 -1.01 8.16
N ARG A 191 -8.42 0.16 7.70
CA ARG A 191 -9.25 1.38 7.64
C ARG A 191 -10.50 1.25 6.77
N ARG A 192 -10.49 0.35 5.80
CA ARG A 192 -11.65 0.06 4.94
C ARG A 192 -12.68 -0.86 5.60
N GLY A 193 -12.47 -1.26 6.85
CA GLY A 193 -13.37 -2.16 7.58
C GLY A 193 -13.28 -3.62 7.13
N VAL A 194 -12.23 -3.99 6.38
CA VAL A 194 -12.08 -5.33 5.81
C VAL A 194 -11.48 -6.31 6.82
N LEU A 195 -10.68 -5.84 7.77
CA LEU A 195 -9.98 -6.68 8.74
C LEU A 195 -10.50 -6.40 10.16
N PRO A 196 -11.32 -7.29 10.76
CA PRO A 196 -11.81 -7.13 12.13
C PRO A 196 -10.79 -7.69 13.12
N VAL A 197 -9.73 -6.93 13.42
CA VAL A 197 -8.64 -7.40 14.29
C VAL A 197 -8.48 -6.49 15.50
N ALA A 198 -8.70 -7.04 16.69
CA ALA A 198 -8.39 -6.41 17.96
C ALA A 198 -6.86 -6.27 18.15
N TYR A 199 -6.41 -5.22 18.83
CA TYR A 199 -4.97 -4.94 18.94
C TYR A 199 -4.30 -5.77 20.03
N GLU A 200 -5.02 -6.15 21.08
CA GLU A 200 -4.47 -6.83 22.25
C GLU A 200 -3.85 -8.18 21.86
N PRO A 201 -4.54 -9.08 21.12
CA PRO A 201 -3.96 -10.36 20.70
C PRO A 201 -2.75 -10.18 19.77
N LEU A 202 -2.66 -9.05 19.05
CA LEU A 202 -1.54 -8.75 18.18
C LEU A 202 -0.30 -8.33 18.98
N LEU A 203 -0.48 -7.49 20.00
CA LEU A 203 0.63 -7.04 20.85
C LEU A 203 1.21 -8.17 21.71
N ASP A 204 0.37 -9.09 22.16
CA ASP A 204 0.73 -10.22 23.02
C ASP A 204 1.27 -11.43 22.22
N SER A 205 1.15 -11.41 20.89
CA SER A 205 1.67 -12.46 20.02
C SER A 205 3.18 -12.63 20.14
N SER A 206 3.68 -13.85 19.95
CA SER A 206 5.11 -14.11 19.79
C SER A 206 5.63 -13.71 18.40
N ASP A 207 4.74 -13.54 17.42
CA ASP A 207 5.12 -13.23 16.04
C ASP A 207 5.42 -11.73 15.85
N ARG A 208 6.52 -11.46 15.14
CA ARG A 208 6.98 -10.10 14.88
C ARG A 208 6.01 -9.32 14.00
N ASN A 209 5.47 -9.91 12.93
CA ASN A 209 4.59 -9.20 12.00
C ASN A 209 3.28 -8.82 12.68
N LEU A 210 2.70 -9.74 13.46
CA LEU A 210 1.51 -9.48 14.26
C LEU A 210 1.72 -8.31 15.23
N ARG A 211 2.84 -8.32 15.98
CA ARG A 211 3.16 -7.21 16.91
C ARG A 211 3.35 -5.88 16.20
N ILE A 212 4.03 -5.86 15.04
CA ILE A 212 4.18 -4.65 14.23
C ILE A 212 2.82 -4.12 13.75
N VAL A 213 1.93 -4.99 13.28
CA VAL A 213 0.57 -4.59 12.89
C VAL A 213 -0.19 -4.04 14.11
N GLY A 214 -0.13 -4.71 15.26
CA GLY A 214 -0.76 -4.25 16.50
C GLY A 214 -0.28 -2.86 16.94
N LEU A 215 1.04 -2.63 16.93
CA LEU A 215 1.64 -1.32 17.23
C LEU A 215 1.16 -0.22 16.28
N ASN A 216 0.96 -0.54 15.00
CA ASN A 216 0.47 0.41 14.02
C ASN A 216 -1.04 0.66 14.14
N ILE A 217 -1.84 -0.34 14.54
CA ILE A 217 -3.25 -0.15 14.89
C ILE A 217 -3.38 0.82 16.06
N VAL A 218 -2.67 0.55 17.17
CA VAL A 218 -2.67 1.42 18.36
C VAL A 218 -2.30 2.85 17.98
N ARG A 219 -1.22 3.02 17.20
CA ARG A 219 -0.76 4.34 16.73
C ARG A 219 -1.79 5.05 15.85
N GLN A 220 -2.39 4.33 14.91
CA GLN A 220 -3.29 4.89 13.90
C GLN A 220 -4.64 5.29 14.48
N PHE A 221 -5.13 4.56 15.48
CA PHE A 221 -6.44 4.79 16.10
C PHE A 221 -6.36 5.52 17.44
N GLY A 222 -5.15 5.84 17.92
CA GLY A 222 -5.00 6.63 19.15
C GLY A 222 -5.39 5.88 20.41
N ILE A 223 -5.12 4.57 20.48
CA ILE A 223 -5.58 3.71 21.59
C ILE A 223 -4.69 3.92 22.82
N GLU A 224 -5.12 4.77 23.74
CA GLU A 224 -4.35 5.15 24.92
C GLU A 224 -4.24 4.03 25.96
N GLU A 225 -5.25 3.16 26.01
CA GLU A 225 -5.36 2.01 26.91
C GLU A 225 -4.19 1.02 26.72
N ALA A 226 -3.59 1.02 25.54
CA ALA A 226 -2.43 0.21 25.21
C ALA A 226 -1.14 0.65 25.93
N GLU A 227 -1.10 1.81 26.61
CA GLU A 227 0.12 2.37 27.22
C GLU A 227 0.87 1.35 28.09
N ARG A 228 0.15 0.59 28.94
CA ARG A 228 0.77 -0.42 29.80
C ARG A 228 1.48 -1.52 29.00
N GLN A 229 0.84 -2.01 27.93
CA GLN A 229 1.45 -3.01 27.04
C GLN A 229 2.66 -2.41 26.31
N LEU A 230 2.55 -1.19 25.78
CA LEU A 230 3.65 -0.50 25.09
C LEU A 230 4.88 -0.35 25.98
N LEU A 231 4.71 0.04 27.24
CA LEU A 231 5.81 0.14 28.21
C LEU A 231 6.44 -1.23 28.51
N GLY A 232 5.62 -2.28 28.59
CA GLY A 232 6.11 -3.66 28.67
C GLY A 232 6.97 -4.06 27.46
N ILE A 233 6.57 -3.64 26.24
CA ILE A 233 7.35 -3.87 25.01
C ILE A 233 8.66 -3.09 25.03
N VAL A 234 8.66 -1.83 25.49
CA VAL A 234 9.89 -1.04 25.61
C VAL A 234 10.88 -1.69 26.59
N ARG A 235 10.37 -2.23 27.70
CA ARG A 235 11.20 -2.84 28.74
C ARG A 235 11.76 -4.21 28.36
N ASN A 236 10.94 -5.08 27.78
CA ASN A 236 11.25 -6.49 27.62
C ASN A 236 11.31 -6.94 26.15
N GLY A 237 10.92 -6.08 25.21
CA GLY A 237 10.83 -6.43 23.80
C GLY A 237 12.19 -6.39 23.10
N PRO A 238 12.31 -7.07 21.94
CA PRO A 238 13.42 -6.88 21.01
C PRO A 238 13.60 -5.40 20.65
N GLN A 239 14.84 -4.99 20.40
CA GLN A 239 15.21 -3.58 20.15
C GLN A 239 14.33 -2.90 19.09
N GLU A 240 14.01 -3.60 18.01
CA GLU A 240 13.14 -3.07 16.96
C GLU A 240 11.71 -2.79 17.45
N LEU A 241 11.11 -3.73 18.19
CA LEU A 241 9.75 -3.59 18.70
C LEU A 241 9.67 -2.56 19.83
N ALA A 242 10.70 -2.50 20.68
CA ALA A 242 10.84 -1.45 21.69
C ALA A 242 10.92 -0.06 21.03
N ARG A 243 11.68 0.08 19.93
CA ARG A 243 11.74 1.33 19.16
C ARG A 243 10.39 1.71 18.56
N GLU A 244 9.69 0.78 17.92
CA GLU A 244 8.34 1.04 17.41
C GLU A 244 7.35 1.39 18.51
N ALA A 245 7.46 0.77 19.69
CA ALA A 245 6.64 1.10 20.85
C ALA A 245 6.92 2.52 21.37
N VAL A 246 8.18 2.98 21.39
CA VAL A 246 8.52 4.38 21.70
C VAL A 246 7.92 5.36 20.70
N TYR A 247 7.99 5.06 19.39
CA TYR A 247 7.32 5.90 18.38
C TYR A 247 5.80 5.91 18.54
N THR A 248 5.20 4.79 18.94
CA THR A 248 3.77 4.71 19.23
C THR A 248 3.41 5.54 20.47
N LEU A 249 4.16 5.42 21.57
CA LEU A 249 3.98 6.28 22.76
C LEU A 249 4.13 7.77 22.42
N CYS A 250 5.10 8.11 21.56
CA CYS A 250 5.29 9.47 21.07
C CYS A 250 4.03 9.97 20.34
N ALA A 251 3.50 9.19 19.40
CA ALA A 251 2.30 9.53 18.63
C ALA A 251 1.02 9.61 19.49
N LEU A 252 0.94 8.82 20.56
CA LEU A 252 -0.14 8.90 21.57
C LEU A 252 0.04 10.06 22.55
N HIS A 253 1.05 10.92 22.35
CA HIS A 253 1.41 12.02 23.23
C HIS A 253 1.65 11.59 24.71
N ARG A 254 2.14 10.36 24.92
CA ARG A 254 2.42 9.84 26.28
C ARG A 254 3.73 10.40 26.84
N PRO A 255 3.85 10.58 28.18
CA PRO A 255 5.09 11.05 28.79
C PRO A 255 6.28 10.11 28.53
N LEU A 256 7.22 10.53 27.69
CA LEU A 256 8.41 9.74 27.33
C LEU A 256 9.52 9.77 28.39
N ALA A 257 9.42 10.63 29.41
CA ALA A 257 10.41 10.74 30.49
C ALA A 257 10.33 9.59 31.52
N ARG A 258 9.43 8.61 31.35
CA ARG A 258 9.38 7.41 32.18
C ARG A 258 10.71 6.66 32.09
N ARG A 259 11.15 6.08 33.20
CA ARG A 259 12.48 5.47 33.34
C ARG A 259 12.80 4.47 32.23
N GLU A 260 11.91 3.50 31.97
CA GLU A 260 12.11 2.49 30.92
C GLU A 260 12.26 3.08 29.51
N VAL A 261 11.50 4.12 29.18
CA VAL A 261 11.58 4.81 27.89
C VAL A 261 12.86 5.64 27.79
N ALA A 262 13.18 6.40 28.84
CA ALA A 262 14.38 7.22 28.88
C ALA A 262 15.67 6.38 28.84
N ASP A 263 15.71 5.25 29.55
CA ASP A 263 16.80 4.27 29.49
C ASP A 263 16.99 3.74 28.06
N PHE A 264 15.88 3.34 27.41
CA PHE A 264 15.92 2.84 26.03
C PHE A 264 16.38 3.91 25.03
N VAL A 265 15.84 5.13 25.13
CA VAL A 265 16.22 6.26 24.26
C VAL A 265 17.69 6.62 24.41
N ARG A 266 18.25 6.57 25.64
CA ARG A 266 19.69 6.77 25.87
C ARG A 266 20.55 5.71 25.16
N GLY A 267 20.06 4.47 25.08
CA GLY A 267 20.72 3.36 24.37
C GLY A 267 20.59 3.40 22.85
N MET A 268 19.71 4.22 22.28
CA MET A 268 19.59 4.38 20.82
C MET A 268 20.86 5.00 20.21
N ASN A 269 21.11 4.75 18.93
CA ASN A 269 22.13 5.50 18.19
C ASN A 269 21.67 6.94 17.91
N ALA A 270 22.59 7.83 17.49
CA ALA A 270 22.29 9.23 17.24
C ALA A 270 21.28 9.46 16.09
N ALA A 271 21.23 8.57 15.09
CA ALA A 271 20.31 8.69 13.97
C ALA A 271 18.86 8.40 14.41
N ASP A 272 18.67 7.33 15.19
CA ASP A 272 17.39 6.93 15.77
C ASP A 272 16.87 8.00 16.74
N ARG A 273 17.74 8.57 17.60
CA ARG A 273 17.35 9.69 18.46
C ARG A 273 16.93 10.92 17.66
N LYS A 274 17.68 11.30 16.62
CA LYS A 274 17.28 12.42 15.73
C LYS A 274 15.93 12.15 15.03
N ALA A 275 15.65 10.92 14.63
CA ALA A 275 14.36 10.55 14.06
C ALA A 275 13.22 10.65 15.08
N LEU A 276 13.45 10.21 16.33
CA LEU A 276 12.50 10.41 17.43
C LEU A 276 12.24 11.88 17.70
N LEU A 277 13.28 12.73 17.72
CA LEU A 277 13.13 14.18 17.91
C LEU A 277 12.27 14.83 16.81
N ARG A 278 12.39 14.39 15.55
CA ARG A 278 11.49 14.84 14.47
C ARG A 278 10.06 14.41 14.71
N SER A 279 9.85 13.17 15.20
CA SER A 279 8.53 12.70 15.58
C SER A 279 7.95 13.55 16.72
N MET A 280 8.70 13.75 17.80
CA MET A 280 8.30 14.57 18.94
C MET A 280 7.94 16.01 18.51
N ALA A 281 8.70 16.61 17.59
CA ALA A 281 8.42 17.95 17.08
C ALA A 281 7.12 17.97 16.29
N ARG A 282 6.87 16.96 15.46
CA ARG A 282 5.62 16.82 14.70
C ARG A 282 4.40 16.61 15.59
N GLU A 283 4.55 15.82 16.66
CA GLU A 283 3.50 15.57 17.66
C GLU A 283 3.38 16.69 18.71
N GLY A 284 4.14 17.79 18.59
CA GLY A 284 3.99 18.99 19.40
C GLY A 284 4.57 18.93 20.82
N TYR A 285 5.59 18.11 21.09
CA TYR A 285 6.20 18.04 22.41
C TYR A 285 6.88 19.36 22.81
N SER A 286 6.85 19.67 24.11
CA SER A 286 7.57 20.83 24.64
C SER A 286 9.09 20.62 24.68
N ALA A 287 9.86 21.71 24.60
CA ALA A 287 11.31 21.67 24.77
C ALA A 287 11.73 21.09 26.14
N ARG A 288 10.89 21.27 27.18
CA ARG A 288 11.10 20.68 28.51
C ARG A 288 11.05 19.15 28.47
N ALA A 289 10.07 18.58 27.76
CA ALA A 289 9.95 17.13 27.62
C ALA A 289 11.16 16.52 26.91
N VAL A 290 11.69 17.20 25.89
CA VAL A 290 12.92 16.79 25.19
C VAL A 290 14.16 16.95 26.08
N GLY A 291 14.20 18.00 26.90
CA GLY A 291 15.31 18.26 27.82
C GLY A 291 15.60 17.09 28.77
N ALA A 292 14.55 16.38 29.20
CA ALA A 292 14.67 15.21 30.07
C ALA A 292 15.26 13.97 29.37
N LEU A 293 15.28 13.92 28.04
CA LEU A 293 15.64 12.74 27.25
C LEU A 293 16.98 12.87 26.51
N SER A 294 17.30 14.08 26.06
CA SER A 294 18.38 14.33 25.12
C SER A 294 19.47 15.24 25.68
N PRO A 295 20.74 15.05 25.29
CA PRO A 295 21.84 15.97 25.60
C PRO A 295 21.71 17.30 24.85
N GLU A 296 22.48 18.32 25.29
CA GLU A 296 22.36 19.70 24.78
C GLU A 296 22.45 19.87 23.25
N PRO A 297 23.36 19.17 22.51
CA PRO A 297 23.41 19.30 21.05
C PRO A 297 22.12 18.86 20.35
N GLU A 298 21.45 17.84 20.88
CA GLU A 298 20.18 17.34 20.36
C GLU A 298 19.01 18.29 20.71
N ARG A 299 19.07 18.96 21.86
CA ARG A 299 18.09 20.00 22.24
C ARG A 299 18.17 21.22 21.34
N ALA A 300 19.38 21.64 20.94
CA ALA A 300 19.57 22.71 19.95
C ALA A 300 18.95 22.32 18.60
N TYR A 301 19.19 21.09 18.14
CA TYR A 301 18.57 20.55 16.93
C TYR A 301 17.04 20.55 17.02
N TYR A 302 16.47 20.10 18.14
CA TYR A 302 15.02 20.09 18.35
C TYR A 302 14.40 21.49 18.25
N ARG A 303 15.03 22.50 18.87
CA ARG A 303 14.58 23.90 18.78
C ARG A 303 14.49 24.36 17.32
N SER A 304 15.51 24.10 16.51
CA SER A 304 15.48 24.44 15.08
C SER A 304 14.36 23.75 14.30
N LEU A 305 13.98 22.51 14.67
CA LEU A 305 12.87 21.80 14.05
C LEU A 305 11.53 22.46 14.37
N VAL A 306 11.31 22.77 15.65
CA VAL A 306 10.08 23.43 16.10
C VAL A 306 9.93 24.80 15.44
N ASP A 307 11.00 25.58 15.35
CA ASP A 307 10.98 26.88 14.70
C ASP A 307 10.66 26.75 13.20
N SER A 308 11.23 25.75 12.51
CA SER A 308 10.89 25.46 11.12
C SER A 308 9.41 25.09 10.92
N TYR A 309 8.83 24.27 11.81
CA TYR A 309 7.41 23.93 11.73
C TYR A 309 6.50 25.13 12.03
N LYS A 310 6.86 25.97 13.00
CA LYS A 310 6.11 27.20 13.31
C LYS A 310 6.14 28.20 12.16
N CYS A 311 7.30 28.40 11.51
CA CYS A 311 7.39 29.25 10.32
C CYS A 311 6.45 28.79 9.19
N ARG A 312 6.26 27.47 9.04
CA ARG A 312 5.31 26.91 8.07
C ARG A 312 3.84 27.17 8.39
N ILE A 313 3.48 27.40 9.66
CA ILE A 313 2.09 27.65 10.09
C ILE A 313 1.76 29.15 10.03
N VAL A 314 2.73 30.02 10.29
CA VAL A 314 2.54 31.48 10.35
C VAL A 314 2.68 32.14 8.96
N CYS A 315 3.37 31.50 8.02
CA CYS A 315 3.58 32.02 6.66
C CYS A 315 2.68 31.38 5.58
N CYS A 316 1.62 30.67 5.97
CA CYS A 316 0.53 30.23 5.10
C CYS A 316 -0.75 31.01 5.44
#